data_AF-A0A0S2ESK7-F1
#
_entry.id   AF-A0A0S2ESK7-F1
#
_cell.length_a   1.000
_cell.length_b   1.000
_cell.length_c   1.000
_cell.angle_alpha   90.00
_cell.angle_beta   90.00
_cell.angle_gamma   90.00
#
_symmetry.space_group_name_H-M   'P 1'
#
loop_
_entity.id
_entity.type
_entity.pdbx_description
1 polymer ?
#
loop_
_entity_poly.entity_id
_entity_poly.type
_entity_poly.pdbx_seq_one_letter_code
_entity_poly.pdbx_strand_id
1 'polypeptide(L)' 'MSDEPKLQSISDGPNSRPRDTSIAQSAGGLPDDTGRPIPLSEAEERRMADKLVGKDEDAEPEAHPS' A
#
# COMPACT_ATOMS: atom_id res chain seq x y z
N MET A 1 -3.28 34.20 -21.12
CA MET A 1 -3.79 33.02 -20.41
C MET A 1 -2.93 31.87 -20.87
N SER A 2 -2.17 31.27 -19.96
CA SER A 2 -1.14 30.28 -20.31
C SER A 2 -1.80 29.01 -20.83
N ASP A 3 -1.48 28.63 -22.07
CA ASP A 3 -1.87 27.34 -22.66
C ASP A 3 -1.00 26.26 -22.03
N GLU A 4 -1.56 25.52 -21.08
CA GLU A 4 -0.92 24.34 -20.50
C GLU A 4 -1.12 23.16 -21.47
N PRO A 5 -0.08 22.38 -21.81
CA PRO A 5 -0.21 21.35 -22.83
C PRO A 5 -1.20 20.27 -22.35
N LYS A 6 -2.38 20.24 -22.98
CA LYS A 6 -3.40 19.22 -22.76
C LYS A 6 -2.83 17.86 -23.16
N LEU A 7 -2.41 17.08 -22.17
CA LEU A 7 -1.92 15.71 -22.36
C LEU A 7 -2.95 14.92 -23.18
N GLN A 8 -2.53 14.36 -24.31
CA GLN A 8 -3.44 13.77 -25.28
C GLN A 8 -4.19 12.58 -24.67
N SER A 9 -5.50 12.72 -24.54
CA SER A 9 -6.39 11.62 -24.21
C SER A 9 -6.74 10.83 -25.46
N ILE A 10 -6.87 9.52 -25.30
CA ILE A 10 -7.22 8.62 -26.41
C ILE A 10 -8.75 8.60 -26.64
N SER A 11 -9.52 9.25 -25.76
CA SER A 11 -10.99 9.27 -25.76
C SER A 11 -11.52 10.57 -25.14
N ASP A 12 -12.78 10.89 -25.40
CA ASP A 12 -13.55 11.99 -24.78
C ASP A 12 -14.65 11.48 -23.83
N GLY A 13 -14.65 10.18 -23.51
CA GLY A 13 -15.61 9.59 -22.59
C GLY A 13 -15.44 10.05 -21.13
N PRO A 14 -16.43 9.81 -20.26
CA PRO A 14 -16.41 10.25 -18.86
C PRO A 14 -15.28 9.65 -18.02
N ASN A 15 -14.69 8.52 -18.45
CA ASN A 15 -13.53 7.88 -17.82
C ASN A 15 -12.20 8.19 -18.55
N SER A 16 -12.18 9.21 -19.42
CA SER A 16 -10.98 9.56 -20.15
C SER A 16 -9.87 10.04 -19.21
N ARG A 17 -8.67 9.47 -19.39
CA ARG A 17 -7.43 9.91 -18.72
C ARG A 17 -6.34 10.10 -19.77
N PRO A 18 -5.40 11.04 -19.57
CA PRO A 18 -4.31 11.21 -20.51
C PRO A 18 -3.37 9.99 -20.55
N ARG A 19 -2.90 9.63 -21.74
CA ARG A 19 -2.18 8.36 -22.00
C ARG A 19 -0.94 8.19 -21.12
N ASP A 20 -0.17 9.26 -20.96
CA ASP A 20 1.15 9.21 -20.32
C ASP A 20 1.13 9.67 -18.85
N THR A 21 -0.04 9.60 -18.20
CA THR A 21 -0.17 9.96 -16.78
C THR A 21 -0.16 8.73 -15.89
N SER A 22 0.60 8.79 -14.81
CA SER A 22 0.59 7.77 -13.76
C SER A 22 -0.73 7.77 -12.98
N ILE A 23 -1.15 6.61 -12.49
CA ILE A 23 -2.28 6.49 -11.57
C ILE A 23 -1.82 6.74 -10.14
N ALA A 24 -2.73 7.13 -9.24
CA ALA A 24 -2.39 7.48 -7.86
C ALA A 24 -1.58 6.39 -7.12
N GLN A 25 -1.74 5.12 -7.51
CA GLN A 25 -1.01 3.99 -6.92
C GLN A 25 0.41 3.78 -7.48
N SER A 26 0.72 4.30 -8.69
CA SER A 26 2.02 4.10 -9.36
C SER A 26 2.73 5.41 -9.71
N ALA A 27 2.16 6.55 -9.28
CA ALA A 27 2.80 7.85 -9.42
C ALA A 27 4.06 7.91 -8.55
N GLY A 28 5.09 8.59 -9.04
CA GLY A 28 6.29 8.84 -8.26
C GLY A 28 5.98 9.69 -7.03
N GLY A 29 6.65 9.40 -5.91
CA GLY A 29 6.41 10.04 -4.61
C GLY A 29 6.35 9.00 -3.50
N LEU A 30 6.34 9.46 -2.25
CA LEU A 30 5.99 8.59 -1.12
C LEU A 30 4.47 8.41 -1.10
N PRO A 31 3.94 7.21 -0.82
CA PRO A 31 2.54 7.05 -0.51
C PRO A 31 2.10 8.03 0.59
N ASP A 32 0.85 8.49 0.50
CA ASP A 32 0.26 9.28 1.59
C ASP A 32 -0.08 8.35 2.76
N ASP A 33 0.90 8.14 3.62
CA ASP A 33 0.79 7.32 4.83
C ASP A 33 0.37 8.15 6.07
N THR A 34 -0.21 9.34 5.87
CA THR A 34 -0.67 10.22 6.96
C THR A 34 -2.00 9.79 7.61
N GLY A 35 -2.43 8.55 7.35
CA GLY A 35 -3.65 7.97 7.88
C GLY A 35 -3.75 8.04 9.40
N ARG A 36 -4.99 8.13 9.91
CA ARG A 36 -5.22 8.14 11.36
C ARG A 36 -4.94 6.75 11.95
N PRO A 37 -4.32 6.67 13.14
CA PRO A 37 -4.19 5.41 13.86
C PRO A 37 -5.55 4.74 14.08
N ILE A 38 -5.59 3.42 13.94
CA ILE A 38 -6.77 2.61 14.25
C ILE A 38 -6.72 2.26 15.75
N PRO A 39 -7.75 2.63 16.54
CA PRO A 39 -7.80 2.23 17.94
C PRO A 39 -8.01 0.72 18.06
N LEU A 40 -7.28 0.09 18.96
CA LEU A 40 -7.35 -1.35 19.21
C LEU A 40 -7.92 -1.63 20.60
N SER A 41 -8.63 -2.76 20.72
CA SER A 41 -9.00 -3.31 22.02
C SER A 41 -7.85 -4.13 22.61
N GLU A 42 -7.78 -4.25 23.94
CA GLU A 42 -6.76 -5.08 24.61
C GLU A 42 -6.78 -6.54 24.14
N ALA A 43 -7.95 -7.07 23.78
CA ALA A 43 -8.09 -8.43 23.26
C ALA A 43 -7.42 -8.58 21.88
N GLU A 44 -7.53 -7.56 21.03
CA GLU A 44 -6.90 -7.54 19.70
C GLU A 44 -5.39 -7.35 19.80
N GLU A 45 -4.91 -6.53 20.73
CA GLU A 45 -3.49 -6.35 21.01
C GLU A 45 -2.83 -7.68 21.39
N ARG A 46 -3.43 -8.44 22.33
CA ARG A 46 -2.93 -9.75 22.75
C ARG A 46 -2.92 -10.75 21.59
N ARG A 47 -4.00 -10.82 20.82
CA ARG A 47 -4.08 -11.71 19.65
C ARG A 47 -2.98 -11.40 18.62
N MET A 48 -2.65 -10.13 18.42
CA MET A 48 -1.59 -9.73 17.48
C MET A 48 -0.20 -10.07 18.02
N ALA A 49 0.05 -9.84 19.31
CA ALA A 49 1.31 -10.22 19.96
C ALA A 49 1.59 -11.72 19.84
N ASP A 50 0.59 -12.56 20.15
CA ASP A 50 0.72 -14.03 20.05
C ASP A 50 1.08 -14.50 18.63
N LYS A 51 0.54 -13.82 17.60
CA LYS A 51 0.83 -14.14 16.20
C LYS A 51 2.18 -13.62 15.72
N LEU A 52 2.62 -12.48 16.24
CA LEU A 52 3.82 -11.80 15.78
C LEU A 52 5.08 -12.44 16.38
N VAL A 53 5.03 -12.80 17.66
CA VAL A 53 6.17 -13.41 18.35
C VAL A 53 6.27 -14.90 18.02
N GLY A 54 5.18 -15.51 17.56
CA GLY A 54 5.07 -16.96 17.46
C GLY A 54 5.05 -17.56 18.87
N LYS A 55 4.40 -18.72 19.02
CA LYS A 55 4.65 -19.51 20.22
C LYS A 55 5.97 -20.23 19.97
N ASP A 56 6.89 -20.17 20.93
CA ASP A 56 8.23 -20.79 20.87
C ASP A 56 8.21 -22.31 20.57
N GLU A 57 7.03 -22.91 20.51
CA GLU A 57 6.75 -24.33 20.34
C GLU A 57 6.67 -24.79 18.86
N ASP A 58 6.69 -23.87 17.89
CA ASP A 58 6.76 -24.19 16.44
C ASP A 58 8.12 -23.88 15.78
N ALA A 59 9.15 -23.52 16.55
CA ALA A 59 10.50 -23.34 16.04
C ALA A 59 11.20 -24.70 15.82
N GLU A 60 10.79 -25.43 14.79
CA GLU A 60 11.61 -26.50 14.23
C GLU A 60 12.97 -25.89 13.84
N PRO A 61 14.12 -26.47 14.23
CA PRO A 61 15.41 -25.98 13.78
C PRO A 61 15.47 -26.18 12.27
N GLU A 62 15.23 -25.11 11.50
CA GLU A 62 15.46 -25.11 10.06
C GLU A 62 16.95 -25.39 9.82
N ALA A 63 17.28 -26.67 9.65
CA ALA A 63 18.51 -27.08 9.01
C ALA A 63 18.40 -26.64 7.56
N HIS A 64 18.91 -25.45 7.26
CA HIS A 64 19.18 -25.01 5.89
C HIS A 64 20.48 -25.69 5.43
N PRO A 65 20.44 -26.78 4.65
CA PRO A 65 21.67 -27.27 4.01
C PRO A 65 22.14 -26.21 3.01
N SER A 66 23.40 -25.83 3.17
CA SER A 66 24.17 -24.93 2.30
C SER A 66 24.38 -25.48 0.90
#